data_AF-A0A7S3BJX2-F1
#
_entry.id   AF-A0A7S3BJX2-F1
#
_cell.length_a   1.000
_cell.length_b   1.000
_cell.length_c   1.000
_cell.angle_alpha   90.00
_cell.angle_beta   90.00
_cell.angle_gamma   90.00
#
_symmetry.space_group_name_H-M   'P 1'
#
loop_
_entity.id
_entity.type
_entity.pdbx_description
1 polymer ?
#
loop_
_entity_poly.entity_id
_entity_poly.type
_entity_poly.pdbx_seq_one_letter_code
_entity_poly.pdbx_strand_id
1 'polypeptide(L)'
;VTLGGDHGGTQAGDWAVFVPLSAGSCSGAAALTSNGGAIDATFSFTAELSAASTVYALCLAHGPFGAGGVTASDFDYHPHVTATLSFEPPSRPPPPSAPPPSPPPPVYGCTSSIGLNYAPSAVLDDGGCIILGCTDSRTSAYDPLANHDNGRCPMMHVGCTDSAAENYRAIANIDSGDCHYVGCMESAATNYDPVATLTGVCIDAVPGCMDTAAANYFPNANTQDDSCLYLGCADSTSVNFDPTATEDDHSCVQPAPGCTNTLAINYSPVYNVDDGTCIVLGCTDPTSPKYNPDATHSIPCGRRLLAAAAAALPASTANSSQGCCPLAAAANYAPGCMAACAPDFACCSFPVRGCRDPTAINYVDGATADDDANPCIPSVEGCVVSHNTLDFKPDANRMSTCVWAWNGCVDPSASNFVPLANVDDASCRYDVAGCADPSGANFDSTATVSVRCYYQYTGCVDPSAINFVPDATIALRSDCRFASYGCGIPQALNYDSRATIDDGSCRLGHEQEEPLAQSRQEASAALEHEETASIVIGAAAFAVGLALLVGLGMALRRHGGPGV
;
A
#
# COMPACT_ATOMS: atom_id res chain seq x y z
N VAL A 1 48.29 26.40 -58.51
CA VAL A 1 48.43 25.36 -59.56
C VAL A 1 49.14 24.18 -58.94
N THR A 2 48.62 22.96 -59.10
CA THR A 2 49.19 21.73 -58.54
C THR A 2 49.66 20.83 -59.68
N LEU A 3 50.92 20.38 -59.63
CA LEU A 3 51.50 19.53 -60.66
C LEU A 3 51.31 18.05 -60.26
N GLY A 4 50.62 17.26 -61.08
CA GLY A 4 50.44 15.82 -60.87
C GLY A 4 51.23 14.99 -61.89
N GLY A 5 51.88 13.91 -61.43
CA GLY A 5 52.69 13.00 -62.27
C GLY A 5 54.20 13.07 -62.01
N ASP A 6 54.97 12.18 -62.62
CA ASP A 6 56.44 12.13 -62.49
C ASP A 6 57.07 13.10 -63.51
N HIS A 7 57.45 14.29 -63.03
CA HIS A 7 58.00 15.38 -63.85
C HIS A 7 59.52 15.43 -63.75
N GLY A 8 60.20 14.34 -64.13
CA GLY A 8 61.61 14.35 -64.53
C GLY A 8 62.58 15.10 -63.60
N GLY A 9 62.50 14.92 -62.28
CA GLY A 9 63.44 15.51 -61.33
C GLY A 9 63.02 16.85 -60.70
N THR A 10 61.78 17.31 -60.90
CA THR A 10 61.23 18.46 -60.13
C THR A 10 61.14 18.12 -58.64
N GLN A 11 61.54 19.05 -57.77
CA GLN A 11 61.52 18.92 -56.32
C GLN A 11 61.08 20.22 -55.63
N ALA A 12 60.73 20.12 -54.33
CA ALA A 12 60.40 21.30 -53.54
C ALA A 12 61.57 22.29 -53.49
N GLY A 13 61.32 23.56 -53.79
CA GLY A 13 62.33 24.60 -53.93
C GLY A 13 62.76 24.91 -55.37
N ASP A 14 62.35 24.10 -56.35
CA ASP A 14 62.43 24.47 -57.78
C ASP A 14 61.48 25.63 -58.08
N TRP A 15 61.67 26.32 -59.21
CA TRP A 15 60.89 27.51 -59.54
C TRP A 15 60.01 27.27 -60.78
N ALA A 16 58.75 27.69 -60.70
CA ALA A 16 57.79 27.58 -61.79
C ALA A 16 57.19 28.95 -62.13
N VAL A 17 57.07 29.26 -63.42
CA VAL A 17 56.45 30.52 -63.88
C VAL A 17 55.70 30.32 -65.18
N PHE A 18 54.56 30.99 -65.31
CA PHE A 18 53.77 31.00 -66.53
C PHE A 18 54.10 32.21 -67.40
N VAL A 19 54.49 31.93 -68.64
CA VAL A 19 54.73 32.94 -69.69
C VAL A 19 53.67 32.82 -70.77
N PRO A 20 53.28 33.91 -71.46
CA PRO A 20 52.34 33.82 -72.57
C PRO A 20 52.78 32.78 -73.61
N LEU A 21 51.86 31.91 -74.07
CA LEU A 21 52.20 30.85 -75.03
C LEU A 21 52.79 31.45 -76.33
N SER A 22 52.34 32.64 -76.71
CA SER A 22 52.86 33.39 -77.87
C SER A 22 54.34 33.78 -77.76
N ALA A 23 54.94 33.75 -76.57
CA ALA A 23 56.38 34.02 -76.38
C ALA A 23 57.27 32.89 -76.92
N GLY A 24 56.74 31.66 -77.02
CA GLY A 24 57.43 30.50 -77.61
C GLY A 24 58.72 30.04 -76.91
N SER A 25 59.10 30.66 -75.77
CA SER A 25 60.30 30.37 -74.97
C SER A 25 60.18 30.93 -73.55
N CYS A 26 61.11 30.58 -72.65
CA CYS A 26 61.19 31.13 -71.28
C CYS A 26 61.97 32.46 -71.18
N SER A 27 62.19 33.16 -72.28
CA SER A 27 62.91 34.43 -72.24
C SER A 27 62.15 35.48 -71.41
N GLY A 28 62.82 36.04 -70.38
CA GLY A 28 62.21 36.99 -69.45
C GLY A 28 61.45 36.36 -68.27
N ALA A 29 61.39 35.03 -68.18
CA ALA A 29 60.72 34.29 -67.10
C ALA A 29 61.18 34.72 -65.68
N ALA A 30 62.49 34.92 -65.49
CA ALA A 30 63.06 35.37 -64.22
C ALA A 30 62.59 36.76 -63.75
N ALA A 31 62.08 37.61 -64.67
CA ALA A 31 61.57 38.93 -64.34
C ALA A 31 60.06 38.95 -64.02
N LEU A 32 59.36 37.82 -64.20
CA LEU A 32 57.90 37.68 -64.04
C LEU A 32 57.54 37.02 -62.72
N THR A 33 58.03 37.58 -61.61
CA THR A 33 57.90 36.99 -60.25
C THR A 33 56.46 36.92 -59.72
N SER A 34 55.51 37.64 -60.31
CA SER A 34 54.08 37.56 -59.96
C SER A 34 53.36 36.39 -60.65
N ASN A 35 53.87 35.92 -61.80
CA ASN A 35 53.21 34.91 -62.63
C ASN A 35 53.70 33.49 -62.29
N GLY A 36 54.37 33.33 -61.15
CA GLY A 36 55.06 32.12 -60.76
C GLY A 36 55.72 32.23 -59.39
N GLY A 37 56.22 31.12 -58.87
CA GLY A 37 56.84 31.05 -57.54
C GLY A 37 57.65 29.77 -57.34
N ALA A 38 58.32 29.68 -56.19
CA ALA A 38 58.93 28.44 -55.74
C ALA A 38 57.83 27.37 -55.54
N ILE A 39 58.13 26.16 -55.98
CA ILE A 39 57.28 24.99 -55.80
C ILE A 39 57.40 24.53 -54.34
N ASP A 40 56.27 24.44 -53.66
CA ASP A 40 56.21 23.97 -52.27
C ASP A 40 56.35 22.43 -52.15
N ALA A 41 56.39 21.94 -50.92
CA ALA A 41 56.52 20.51 -50.63
C ALA A 41 55.35 19.64 -51.14
N THR A 42 54.24 20.26 -51.56
CA THR A 42 53.06 19.60 -52.13
C THR A 42 53.00 19.70 -53.66
N PHE A 43 54.10 20.11 -54.31
CA PHE A 43 54.18 20.34 -55.75
C PHE A 43 53.18 21.38 -56.27
N SER A 44 52.94 22.41 -55.47
CA SER A 44 52.05 23.51 -55.80
C SER A 44 52.78 24.86 -55.78
N PHE A 45 52.29 25.79 -56.60
CA PHE A 45 52.70 27.20 -56.57
C PHE A 45 51.53 28.11 -56.96
N THR A 46 51.65 29.39 -56.60
CA THR A 46 50.65 30.42 -56.92
C THR A 46 51.17 31.31 -58.04
N ALA A 47 50.30 31.67 -58.98
CA ALA A 47 50.62 32.56 -60.09
C ALA A 47 49.44 33.52 -60.32
N GLU A 48 49.75 34.80 -60.45
CA GLU A 48 48.79 35.82 -60.90
C GLU A 48 48.94 35.99 -62.41
N LEU A 49 47.85 35.76 -63.15
CA LEU A 49 47.81 35.88 -64.60
C LEU A 49 46.96 37.08 -65.00
N SER A 50 47.46 37.90 -65.93
CA SER A 50 46.74 39.08 -66.42
C SER A 50 45.88 38.75 -67.65
N ALA A 51 44.86 39.56 -67.94
CA ALA A 51 44.06 39.40 -69.16
C ALA A 51 44.82 39.76 -70.46
N ALA A 52 46.12 40.04 -70.39
CA ALA A 52 46.95 40.39 -71.55
C ALA A 52 47.21 39.21 -72.49
N SER A 53 47.01 37.97 -72.02
CA SER A 53 46.99 36.77 -72.84
C SER A 53 45.88 35.83 -72.39
N THR A 54 45.35 35.05 -73.32
CA THR A 54 44.31 34.07 -73.04
C THR A 54 44.89 32.69 -72.74
N VAL A 55 46.11 32.38 -73.21
CA VAL A 55 46.79 31.10 -72.96
C VAL A 55 48.25 31.33 -72.56
N TYR A 56 48.68 30.67 -71.50
CA TYR A 56 50.03 30.70 -70.93
C TYR A 56 50.67 29.31 -70.99
N ALA A 57 51.99 29.23 -71.13
CA ALA A 57 52.81 28.02 -71.08
C ALA A 57 53.73 28.02 -69.85
N LEU A 58 54.08 26.82 -69.37
CA LEU A 58 54.89 26.65 -68.18
C LEU A 58 56.40 26.72 -68.49
N CYS A 59 57.14 27.42 -67.61
CA CYS A 59 58.59 27.41 -67.53
C CYS A 59 59.03 26.89 -66.16
N LEU A 60 59.96 25.93 -66.14
CA LEU A 60 60.45 25.28 -64.92
C LEU A 60 61.97 25.43 -64.79
N ALA A 61 62.45 25.81 -63.61
CA ALA A 61 63.87 25.87 -63.30
C ALA A 61 64.19 24.96 -62.12
N HIS A 62 65.29 24.21 -62.22
CA HIS A 62 65.73 23.26 -61.20
C HIS A 62 66.91 23.82 -60.39
N GLY A 63 66.82 23.73 -59.06
CA GLY A 63 67.84 24.23 -58.14
C GLY A 63 69.10 23.34 -58.04
N PRO A 64 70.14 23.78 -57.29
CA PRO A 64 70.13 24.92 -56.37
C PRO A 64 70.50 26.26 -57.04
N PHE A 65 69.71 27.30 -56.76
CA PHE A 65 69.98 28.66 -57.25
C PHE A 65 70.96 29.38 -56.32
N GLY A 66 71.86 30.19 -56.89
CA GLY A 66 72.80 31.01 -56.12
C GLY A 66 72.10 32.14 -55.35
N ALA A 67 72.84 32.86 -54.50
CA ALA A 67 72.32 33.97 -53.67
C ALA A 67 71.68 35.14 -54.46
N GLY A 68 71.78 35.13 -55.80
CA GLY A 68 71.15 36.09 -56.71
C GLY A 68 69.77 35.68 -57.24
N GLY A 69 69.23 34.51 -56.85
CA GLY A 69 67.95 33.99 -57.33
C GLY A 69 68.05 33.27 -58.69
N VAL A 70 66.89 33.00 -59.29
CA VAL A 70 66.76 32.27 -60.57
C VAL A 70 67.02 33.21 -61.75
N THR A 71 67.76 32.75 -62.76
CA THR A 71 68.06 33.51 -63.99
C THR A 71 67.32 32.94 -65.20
N ALA A 72 67.21 33.71 -66.28
CA ALA A 72 66.42 33.30 -67.45
C ALA A 72 66.97 32.06 -68.17
N SER A 73 68.25 31.74 -68.04
CA SER A 73 68.86 30.52 -68.59
C SER A 73 68.54 29.26 -67.80
N ASP A 74 68.02 29.41 -66.58
CA ASP A 74 67.75 28.28 -65.70
C ASP A 74 66.39 27.63 -65.98
N PHE A 75 65.57 28.25 -66.85
CA PHE A 75 64.22 27.79 -67.16
C PHE A 75 64.14 26.97 -68.45
N ASP A 76 63.57 25.77 -68.32
CA ASP A 76 63.16 24.90 -69.42
C ASP A 76 61.70 25.20 -69.83
N TYR A 77 61.46 25.26 -71.14
CA TYR A 77 60.16 25.64 -71.71
C TYR A 77 59.27 24.43 -71.99
N HIS A 78 58.10 24.39 -71.36
CA HIS A 78 57.12 23.30 -71.47
C HIS A 78 55.81 23.78 -72.12
N PRO A 79 55.75 23.91 -73.46
CA PRO A 79 54.59 24.47 -74.17
C PRO A 79 53.36 23.55 -74.20
N HIS A 80 53.51 22.29 -73.79
CA HIS A 80 52.41 21.33 -73.70
C HIS A 80 51.61 21.47 -72.39
N VAL A 81 52.15 22.16 -71.39
CA VAL A 81 51.44 22.48 -70.14
C VAL A 81 50.96 23.92 -70.24
N THR A 82 49.65 24.11 -70.43
CA THR A 82 49.08 25.45 -70.62
C THR A 82 47.95 25.81 -69.64
N ALA A 83 47.85 27.09 -69.29
CA ALA A 83 46.78 27.67 -68.49
C ALA A 83 45.99 28.69 -69.33
N THR A 84 44.66 28.59 -69.35
CA THR A 84 43.79 29.44 -70.19
C THR A 84 42.85 30.30 -69.34
N LEU A 85 42.77 31.60 -69.64
CA LEU A 85 41.84 32.54 -69.01
C LEU A 85 40.67 32.85 -69.96
N SER A 86 39.44 32.60 -69.51
CA SER A 86 38.21 32.97 -70.23
C SER A 86 37.33 33.91 -69.41
N PHE A 87 36.90 35.02 -70.01
CA PHE A 87 35.96 35.98 -69.41
C PHE A 87 34.72 36.11 -70.31
N GLU A 88 33.52 35.96 -69.76
CA GLU A 88 32.28 36.09 -70.53
C GLU A 88 31.44 37.31 -70.07
N PRO A 89 31.11 38.27 -70.95
CA PRO A 89 30.23 39.40 -70.64
C PRO A 89 28.75 39.14 -71.00
N PRO A 90 27.75 39.77 -70.33
CA PRO A 90 26.34 39.42 -70.51
C PRO A 90 25.68 40.17 -71.69
N SER A 91 24.92 39.46 -72.54
CA SER A 91 23.90 40.08 -73.41
C SER A 91 22.79 39.09 -73.84
N ARG A 92 21.59 39.60 -74.11
CA ARG A 92 20.31 38.89 -74.38
C ARG A 92 19.66 39.47 -75.66
N PRO A 93 18.52 38.95 -76.18
CA PRO A 93 18.14 37.69 -76.91
C PRO A 93 17.90 37.94 -78.44
N PRO A 94 17.49 37.00 -79.35
CA PRO A 94 16.60 35.80 -79.20
C PRO A 94 17.01 34.52 -80.01
N PRO A 95 16.25 33.40 -80.03
CA PRO A 95 15.40 32.70 -79.05
C PRO A 95 16.13 31.47 -78.41
N PRO A 96 15.68 30.90 -77.29
CA PRO A 96 16.37 29.78 -76.64
C PRO A 96 16.07 28.43 -77.31
N SER A 97 17.14 27.74 -77.73
CA SER A 97 17.17 26.27 -77.80
C SER A 97 16.97 25.72 -76.37
N ALA A 98 16.16 24.67 -76.24
CA ALA A 98 15.76 24.13 -74.94
C ALA A 98 16.95 23.88 -74.00
N PRO A 99 16.82 24.23 -72.70
CA PRO A 99 17.84 23.90 -71.72
C PRO A 99 17.98 22.36 -71.60
N PRO A 100 19.16 21.83 -71.25
CA PRO A 100 19.23 20.45 -70.78
C PRO A 100 18.23 20.28 -69.63
N PRO A 101 17.54 19.13 -69.54
CA PRO A 101 16.54 18.93 -68.51
C PRO A 101 17.15 19.28 -67.16
N SER A 102 16.49 20.19 -66.44
CA SER A 102 16.78 20.44 -65.03
C SER A 102 16.90 19.09 -64.32
N PRO A 103 17.85 18.91 -63.37
CA PRO A 103 17.78 17.75 -62.49
C PRO A 103 16.34 17.66 -61.96
N PRO A 104 15.72 16.47 -62.01
CA PRO A 104 14.32 16.33 -61.62
C PRO A 104 14.12 17.01 -60.27
N PRO A 105 13.05 17.80 -60.09
CA PRO A 105 12.78 18.42 -58.81
C PRO A 105 12.85 17.35 -57.72
N PRO A 106 13.42 17.66 -56.54
CA PRO A 106 13.41 16.70 -55.44
C PRO A 106 11.98 16.23 -55.26
N VAL A 107 11.77 14.92 -55.37
CA VAL A 107 10.43 14.34 -55.24
C VAL A 107 10.04 14.52 -53.78
N TYR A 108 9.02 15.35 -53.57
CA TYR A 108 8.39 15.58 -52.28
C TYR A 108 7.35 14.48 -52.05
N GLY A 109 7.28 13.96 -50.84
CA GLY A 109 6.31 12.94 -50.47
C GLY A 109 6.69 12.28 -49.15
N CYS A 110 5.84 11.40 -48.64
CA CYS A 110 6.13 10.74 -47.38
C CYS A 110 7.39 9.86 -47.49
N THR A 111 8.44 10.22 -46.75
CA THR A 111 9.70 9.45 -46.71
C THR A 111 9.70 8.36 -45.63
N SER A 112 8.68 8.35 -44.78
CA SER A 112 8.54 7.37 -43.69
C SER A 112 7.94 6.05 -44.20
N SER A 113 8.68 4.95 -44.07
CA SER A 113 8.26 3.62 -44.53
C SER A 113 7.07 3.03 -43.76
N ILE A 114 6.67 3.64 -42.65
CA ILE A 114 5.48 3.28 -41.87
C ILE A 114 4.22 4.06 -42.30
N GLY A 115 4.37 5.08 -43.16
CA GLY A 115 3.25 5.86 -43.68
C GLY A 115 2.52 5.14 -44.82
N LEU A 116 1.20 5.22 -44.85
CA LEU A 116 0.37 4.59 -45.89
C LEU A 116 0.59 5.21 -47.28
N ASN A 117 0.98 6.48 -47.36
CA ASN A 117 1.41 7.16 -48.58
C ASN A 117 2.94 7.21 -48.74
N TYR A 118 3.67 6.25 -48.18
CA TYR A 118 5.12 6.16 -48.36
C TYR A 118 5.49 6.18 -49.84
N ALA A 119 6.33 7.14 -50.21
CA ALA A 119 6.83 7.32 -51.56
C ALA A 119 8.32 6.93 -51.58
N PRO A 120 8.69 5.74 -52.11
CA PRO A 120 10.08 5.29 -52.13
C PRO A 120 10.99 6.16 -53.00
N SER A 121 10.42 6.95 -53.90
CA SER A 121 11.12 7.94 -54.73
C SER A 121 11.25 9.31 -54.07
N ALA A 122 10.54 9.57 -52.95
CA ALA A 122 10.63 10.84 -52.26
C ALA A 122 11.98 10.97 -51.52
N VAL A 123 12.64 12.10 -51.75
CA VAL A 123 13.96 12.42 -51.15
C VAL A 123 13.81 13.46 -50.04
N LEU A 124 12.66 14.12 -49.95
CA LEU A 124 12.33 15.09 -48.93
C LEU A 124 10.88 14.90 -48.47
N ASP A 125 10.68 14.81 -47.16
CA ASP A 125 9.35 14.70 -46.56
C ASP A 125 8.55 15.99 -46.79
N ASP A 126 7.33 15.85 -47.29
CA ASP A 126 6.39 16.95 -47.48
C ASP A 126 5.52 17.20 -46.23
N GLY A 127 5.70 16.40 -45.18
CA GLY A 127 4.89 16.44 -43.96
C GLY A 127 3.50 15.83 -44.15
N GLY A 128 3.23 15.21 -45.30
CA GLY A 128 1.97 14.60 -45.66
C GLY A 128 1.83 13.13 -45.25
N CYS A 129 2.83 12.54 -44.57
CA CYS A 129 2.78 11.13 -44.14
C CYS A 129 1.50 10.79 -43.39
N ILE A 130 0.72 9.82 -43.88
CA ILE A 130 -0.47 9.28 -43.20
C ILE A 130 -0.02 8.07 -42.39
N ILE A 131 0.04 8.22 -41.07
CA ILE A 131 0.42 7.13 -40.16
C ILE A 131 -0.85 6.68 -39.43
N LEU A 132 -1.24 5.44 -39.69
CA LEU A 132 -2.40 4.80 -39.06
C LEU A 132 -2.00 4.27 -37.68
N GLY A 133 -2.82 4.56 -36.69
CA GLY A 133 -2.64 4.07 -35.33
C GLY A 133 -3.67 4.69 -34.40
N CYS A 134 -3.61 4.39 -33.11
CA CYS A 134 -4.56 5.03 -32.19
C CYS A 134 -4.11 6.47 -31.92
N THR A 135 -4.91 7.44 -32.32
CA THR A 135 -4.61 8.86 -32.10
C THR A 135 -5.07 9.36 -30.73
N ASP A 136 -5.74 8.53 -29.93
CA ASP A 136 -6.27 8.91 -28.62
C ASP A 136 -5.24 8.71 -27.50
N SER A 137 -4.66 9.83 -27.05
CA SER A 137 -3.63 9.89 -26.02
C SER A 137 -4.04 9.43 -24.63
N ARG A 138 -5.34 9.21 -24.39
CA ARG A 138 -5.83 8.71 -23.10
C ARG A 138 -5.84 7.18 -23.02
N THR A 139 -5.55 6.48 -24.12
CA THR A 139 -5.45 5.01 -24.13
C THR A 139 -4.01 4.54 -24.06
N SER A 140 -3.79 3.34 -23.53
CA SER A 140 -2.48 2.67 -23.56
C SER A 140 -2.01 2.27 -24.96
N ALA A 141 -2.91 2.31 -25.96
CA ALA A 141 -2.58 2.00 -27.35
C ALA A 141 -2.22 3.25 -28.17
N TYR A 142 -2.19 4.44 -27.56
CA TYR A 142 -1.82 5.68 -28.20
C TYR A 142 -0.49 5.54 -28.95
N ASP A 143 -0.53 5.82 -30.26
CA ASP A 143 0.66 5.91 -31.08
C ASP A 143 1.00 7.38 -31.30
N PRO A 144 2.08 7.90 -30.71
CA PRO A 144 2.47 9.30 -30.86
C PRO A 144 2.89 9.67 -32.29
N LEU A 145 3.11 8.68 -33.17
CA LEU A 145 3.40 8.89 -34.59
C LEU A 145 2.13 8.86 -35.44
N ALA A 146 1.03 8.32 -34.94
CA ALA A 146 -0.22 8.25 -35.68
C ALA A 146 -0.88 9.62 -35.81
N ASN A 147 -1.35 9.93 -37.02
CA ASN A 147 -2.12 11.13 -37.29
C ASN A 147 -3.50 10.83 -37.92
N HIS A 148 -3.81 9.54 -38.13
CA HIS A 148 -5.10 9.04 -38.57
C HIS A 148 -5.50 7.83 -37.72
N ASP A 149 -6.69 7.88 -37.13
CA ASP A 149 -7.23 6.77 -36.35
C ASP A 149 -7.63 5.60 -37.27
N ASN A 150 -7.15 4.41 -36.97
CA ASN A 150 -7.52 3.19 -37.69
C ASN A 150 -8.79 2.51 -37.16
N GLY A 151 -9.46 3.12 -36.17
CA GLY A 151 -10.68 2.61 -35.55
C GLY A 151 -10.44 1.43 -34.60
N ARG A 152 -9.17 1.14 -34.25
CA ARG A 152 -8.78 0.05 -33.35
C ARG A 152 -8.30 0.53 -31.97
N CYS A 153 -8.49 1.81 -31.63
CA CYS A 153 -8.27 2.28 -30.27
C CYS A 153 -9.06 1.43 -29.26
N PRO A 154 -8.44 0.96 -28.17
CA PRO A 154 -9.16 0.31 -27.08
C PRO A 154 -10.28 1.20 -26.58
N MET A 155 -11.45 0.61 -26.32
CA MET A 155 -12.57 1.33 -25.72
C MET A 155 -12.17 1.80 -24.32
N MET A 156 -12.51 3.05 -24.01
CA MET A 156 -12.33 3.59 -22.67
C MET A 156 -13.51 3.21 -21.79
N HIS A 157 -13.25 2.42 -20.78
CA HIS A 157 -14.21 2.10 -19.74
C HIS A 157 -13.83 2.89 -18.50
N VAL A 158 -14.58 3.96 -18.24
CA VAL A 158 -14.44 4.75 -17.02
C VAL A 158 -15.22 4.08 -15.90
N GLY A 159 -14.62 4.01 -14.72
CA GLY A 159 -15.21 3.48 -13.50
C GLY A 159 -14.16 3.33 -12.40
N CYS A 160 -14.57 2.92 -11.21
CA CYS A 160 -13.59 2.62 -10.17
C CYS A 160 -12.77 1.38 -10.54
N THR A 161 -11.44 1.51 -10.56
CA THR A 161 -10.52 0.41 -10.87
C THR A 161 -10.05 -0.36 -9.64
N ASP A 162 -10.39 0.11 -8.44
CA ASP A 162 -10.04 -0.53 -7.17
C ASP A 162 -11.06 -1.61 -6.79
N SER A 163 -10.61 -2.86 -6.68
CA SER A 163 -11.43 -4.01 -6.29
C SER A 163 -11.97 -3.96 -4.85
N ALA A 164 -11.43 -3.08 -4.00
CA ALA A 164 -11.93 -2.88 -2.64
C ALA A 164 -13.15 -1.95 -2.56
N ALA A 165 -13.47 -1.22 -3.63
CA ALA A 165 -14.63 -0.34 -3.69
C ALA A 165 -15.92 -1.10 -4.02
N GLU A 166 -17.04 -0.65 -3.47
CA GLU A 166 -18.39 -1.20 -3.72
C GLU A 166 -18.81 -0.99 -5.18
N ASN A 167 -18.38 0.10 -5.81
CA ASN A 167 -18.61 0.40 -7.22
C ASN A 167 -17.45 -0.05 -8.14
N TYR A 168 -16.63 -1.00 -7.69
CA TYR A 168 -15.58 -1.59 -8.51
C TYR A 168 -16.14 -2.07 -9.85
N ARG A 169 -15.46 -1.68 -10.93
CA ARG A 169 -15.80 -2.07 -12.28
C ARG A 169 -14.64 -2.81 -12.92
N ALA A 170 -14.75 -4.14 -12.99
CA ALA A 170 -13.67 -5.00 -13.48
C ALA A 170 -13.20 -4.72 -14.91
N ILE A 171 -14.07 -4.13 -15.76
CA ILE A 171 -13.69 -3.75 -17.12
C ILE A 171 -13.11 -2.35 -17.23
N ALA A 172 -13.17 -1.54 -16.16
CA ALA A 172 -12.65 -0.18 -16.18
C ALA A 172 -11.14 -0.19 -16.43
N ASN A 173 -10.70 0.64 -17.36
CA ASN A 173 -9.29 0.86 -17.68
C ASN A 173 -8.84 2.31 -17.40
N ILE A 174 -9.78 3.15 -17.00
CA ILE A 174 -9.55 4.52 -16.55
C ILE A 174 -10.27 4.69 -15.23
N ASP A 175 -9.51 5.00 -14.18
CA ASP A 175 -10.09 5.31 -12.88
C ASP A 175 -10.89 6.60 -12.97
N SER A 176 -12.16 6.51 -12.60
CA SER A 176 -13.04 7.67 -12.48
C SER A 176 -12.64 8.62 -11.36
N GLY A 177 -11.86 8.15 -10.37
CA GLY A 177 -11.59 8.88 -9.13
C GLY A 177 -12.78 8.93 -8.17
N ASP A 178 -13.90 8.30 -8.52
CA ASP A 178 -15.14 8.22 -7.76
C ASP A 178 -15.32 6.79 -7.23
N CYS A 179 -14.40 6.33 -6.39
CA CYS A 179 -14.48 5.00 -5.76
C CYS A 179 -15.27 5.08 -4.46
N HIS A 180 -16.28 4.23 -4.33
CA HIS A 180 -17.16 4.17 -3.17
C HIS A 180 -16.70 3.10 -2.18
N TYR A 181 -16.17 3.51 -1.02
CA TYR A 181 -15.69 2.61 0.02
C TYR A 181 -16.69 2.58 1.17
N VAL A 182 -17.18 1.38 1.48
CA VAL A 182 -18.04 1.16 2.65
C VAL A 182 -17.17 1.04 3.88
N GLY A 183 -17.39 1.91 4.87
CA GLY A 183 -16.66 1.88 6.13
C GLY A 183 -17.31 2.78 7.17
N CYS A 184 -16.94 2.62 8.43
CA CYS A 184 -17.51 3.45 9.48
C CYS A 184 -16.96 4.88 9.37
N MET A 185 -17.83 5.86 9.18
CA MET A 185 -17.44 7.28 9.07
C MET A 185 -17.46 8.01 10.42
N GLU A 186 -17.86 7.34 11.49
CA GLU A 186 -17.93 7.90 12.83
C GLU A 186 -16.56 7.85 13.52
N SER A 187 -15.97 9.01 13.79
CA SER A 187 -14.62 9.10 14.37
C SER A 187 -14.50 8.51 15.78
N ALA A 188 -15.61 8.33 16.48
CA ALA A 188 -15.67 7.75 17.83
C ALA A 188 -15.75 6.21 17.81
N ALA A 189 -15.98 5.59 16.65
CA ALA A 189 -16.08 4.14 16.53
C ALA A 189 -14.69 3.48 16.54
N THR A 190 -14.64 2.25 17.05
CA THR A 190 -13.39 1.47 17.13
C THR A 190 -12.89 1.02 15.76
N ASN A 191 -13.76 0.98 14.75
CA ASN A 191 -13.45 0.64 13.36
C ASN A 191 -13.60 1.84 12.40
N TYR A 192 -13.41 3.07 12.89
CA TYR A 192 -13.42 4.27 12.07
C TYR A 192 -12.50 4.13 10.86
N ASP A 193 -13.04 4.41 9.68
CA ASP A 193 -12.35 4.38 8.40
C ASP A 193 -12.33 5.79 7.78
N PRO A 194 -11.17 6.47 7.76
CA PRO A 194 -11.06 7.83 7.22
C PRO A 194 -11.16 7.90 5.69
N VAL A 195 -11.09 6.76 4.97
CA VAL A 195 -11.24 6.71 3.51
C VAL A 195 -12.64 6.28 3.08
N ALA A 196 -13.52 5.92 4.02
CA ALA A 196 -14.89 5.57 3.73
C ALA A 196 -15.64 6.74 3.07
N THR A 197 -16.33 6.44 1.98
CA THR A 197 -17.19 7.40 1.25
C THR A 197 -18.66 6.99 1.32
N LEU A 198 -18.96 5.78 1.81
CA LEU A 198 -20.29 5.29 2.15
C LEU A 198 -20.35 4.83 3.60
N THR A 199 -21.45 5.17 4.28
CA THR A 199 -21.68 4.79 5.67
C THR A 199 -21.73 3.27 5.84
N GLY A 200 -20.78 2.70 6.56
CA GLY A 200 -20.72 1.28 6.91
C GLY A 200 -21.24 0.99 8.32
N VAL A 201 -21.13 -0.27 8.74
CA VAL A 201 -21.43 -0.66 10.13
C VAL A 201 -20.33 -0.12 11.05
N CYS A 202 -20.73 0.67 12.04
CA CYS A 202 -19.85 1.15 13.09
C CYS A 202 -19.86 0.20 14.29
N ILE A 203 -18.68 -0.05 14.85
CA ILE A 203 -18.50 -0.77 16.11
C ILE A 203 -18.29 0.29 17.18
N ASP A 204 -19.35 0.57 17.93
CA ASP A 204 -19.32 1.55 19.01
C ASP A 204 -18.31 1.16 20.08
N ALA A 205 -17.65 2.16 20.64
CA ALA A 205 -16.85 1.97 21.84
C ALA A 205 -17.81 1.64 23.00
N VAL A 206 -17.59 0.49 23.63
CA VAL A 206 -18.24 0.07 24.87
C VAL A 206 -17.19 0.26 25.97
N PRO A 207 -17.23 1.38 26.71
CA PRO A 207 -16.27 1.65 27.77
C PRO A 207 -16.49 0.71 28.95
N GLY A 208 -15.40 0.28 29.57
CA GLY A 208 -15.46 -0.42 30.85
C GLY A 208 -14.15 -1.11 31.18
N CYS A 209 -14.12 -1.75 32.36
CA CYS A 209 -12.97 -2.51 32.79
C CYS A 209 -12.84 -3.82 32.00
N MET A 210 -11.72 -4.00 31.29
CA MET A 210 -11.39 -5.20 30.53
C MET A 210 -10.53 -6.21 31.31
N ASP A 211 -10.08 -5.86 32.52
CA ASP A 211 -9.30 -6.75 33.37
C ASP A 211 -10.19 -7.76 34.11
N THR A 212 -10.02 -9.05 33.81
CA THR A 212 -10.74 -10.16 34.44
C THR A 212 -10.49 -10.31 35.94
N ALA A 213 -9.42 -9.70 36.48
CA ALA A 213 -9.12 -9.71 37.91
C ALA A 213 -9.84 -8.60 38.68
N ALA A 214 -10.38 -7.59 37.99
CA ALA A 214 -11.14 -6.53 38.62
C ALA A 214 -12.55 -6.99 39.01
N ALA A 215 -13.08 -6.43 40.10
CA ALA A 215 -14.40 -6.79 40.61
C ALA A 215 -15.53 -6.37 39.67
N ASN A 216 -15.33 -5.27 38.93
CA ASN A 216 -16.27 -4.72 37.96
C ASN A 216 -15.90 -5.05 36.50
N TYR A 217 -15.15 -6.15 36.26
CA TYR A 217 -14.86 -6.64 34.92
C TYR A 217 -16.14 -6.68 34.06
N PHE A 218 -16.08 -6.04 32.89
CA PHE A 218 -17.19 -5.98 31.95
C PHE A 218 -16.85 -6.77 30.67
N PRO A 219 -17.40 -7.99 30.50
CA PRO A 219 -17.08 -8.85 29.36
C PRO A 219 -17.40 -8.26 27.98
N ASN A 220 -18.31 -7.28 27.92
CA ASN A 220 -18.70 -6.61 26.68
C ASN A 220 -17.90 -5.34 26.39
N ALA A 221 -17.04 -4.89 27.32
CA ALA A 221 -16.17 -3.75 27.08
C ALA A 221 -15.18 -4.06 25.95
N ASN A 222 -15.07 -3.14 24.99
CA ASN A 222 -14.07 -3.19 23.91
C ASN A 222 -13.07 -2.03 24.00
N THR A 223 -13.27 -1.14 24.96
CA THR A 223 -12.45 0.06 25.19
C THR A 223 -12.19 0.20 26.69
N GLN A 224 -10.93 0.09 27.10
CA GLN A 224 -10.51 0.28 28.49
C GLN A 224 -10.66 1.77 28.86
N ASP A 225 -11.37 2.06 29.94
CA ASP A 225 -11.70 3.42 30.38
C ASP A 225 -11.16 3.78 31.77
N ASP A 226 -10.19 2.99 32.25
CA ASP A 226 -9.59 3.10 33.59
C ASP A 226 -10.60 2.99 34.76
N SER A 227 -11.78 2.41 34.52
CA SER A 227 -12.80 2.19 35.56
C SER A 227 -12.57 0.95 36.43
N CYS A 228 -11.48 0.19 36.24
CA CYS A 228 -11.24 -1.06 36.96
C CYS A 228 -11.15 -0.86 38.48
N LEU A 229 -11.95 -1.61 39.23
CA LEU A 229 -11.99 -1.59 40.68
C LEU A 229 -11.43 -2.91 41.23
N TYR A 230 -10.39 -2.80 42.06
CA TYR A 230 -9.80 -3.92 42.78
C TYR A 230 -10.24 -3.82 44.25
N LEU A 231 -10.94 -4.86 44.68
CA LEU A 231 -11.44 -4.98 46.05
C LEU A 231 -10.36 -5.57 46.96
N GLY A 232 -10.19 -4.97 48.12
CA GLY A 232 -9.33 -5.48 49.18
C GLY A 232 -9.31 -4.52 50.36
N CYS A 233 -8.47 -4.81 51.34
CA CYS A 233 -8.31 -3.92 52.49
C CYS A 233 -7.48 -2.68 52.10
N ALA A 234 -8.13 -1.52 52.05
CA ALA A 234 -7.47 -0.25 51.71
C ALA A 234 -6.82 0.45 52.92
N ASP A 235 -7.08 -0.02 54.14
CA ASP A 235 -6.47 0.54 55.35
C ASP A 235 -5.01 0.09 55.52
N SER A 236 -4.09 1.03 55.30
CA SER A 236 -2.64 0.82 55.47
C SER A 236 -2.19 0.40 56.88
N THR A 237 -3.05 0.54 57.90
CA THR A 237 -2.75 0.13 59.28
C THR A 237 -3.19 -1.30 59.59
N SER A 238 -3.97 -1.92 58.70
CA SER A 238 -4.48 -3.28 58.86
C SER A 238 -3.45 -4.34 58.48
N VAL A 239 -3.54 -5.52 59.11
CA VAL A 239 -2.54 -6.60 58.96
C VAL A 239 -2.52 -7.19 57.56
N ASN A 240 -3.65 -7.15 56.85
CA ASN A 240 -3.84 -7.65 55.49
C ASN A 240 -4.01 -6.52 54.47
N PHE A 241 -3.42 -5.34 54.72
CA PHE A 241 -3.43 -4.22 53.78
C PHE A 241 -3.03 -4.68 52.37
N ASP A 242 -3.88 -4.39 51.39
CA ASP A 242 -3.62 -4.65 49.98
C ASP A 242 -3.29 -3.33 49.26
N PRO A 243 -2.02 -3.10 48.89
CA PRO A 243 -1.63 -1.88 48.19
C PRO A 243 -2.19 -1.76 46.76
N THR A 244 -2.80 -2.82 46.23
CA THR A 244 -3.45 -2.83 44.91
C THR A 244 -4.94 -2.54 44.97
N ALA A 245 -5.54 -2.56 46.17
CA ALA A 245 -6.95 -2.26 46.35
C ALA A 245 -7.25 -0.79 46.02
N THR A 246 -8.22 -0.57 45.14
CA THR A 246 -8.75 0.76 44.82
C THR A 246 -10.00 1.09 45.62
N GLU A 247 -10.69 0.07 46.13
CA GLU A 247 -11.91 0.18 46.92
C GLU A 247 -11.81 -0.73 48.14
N ASP A 248 -12.20 -0.22 49.32
CA ASP A 248 -12.16 -0.96 50.57
C ASP A 248 -13.36 -1.94 50.66
N ASP A 249 -13.07 -3.23 50.60
CA ASP A 249 -14.09 -4.28 50.72
C ASP A 249 -14.43 -4.63 52.17
N HIS A 250 -13.90 -3.87 53.14
CA HIS A 250 -14.07 -4.10 54.58
C HIS A 250 -13.61 -5.51 55.02
N SER A 251 -12.72 -6.16 54.24
CA SER A 251 -12.03 -7.40 54.65
C SER A 251 -10.87 -7.13 55.61
N CYS A 252 -10.63 -5.86 55.97
CA CYS A 252 -9.55 -5.45 56.85
C CYS A 252 -9.55 -6.20 58.19
N VAL A 253 -8.47 -6.92 58.42
CA VAL A 253 -8.18 -7.59 59.68
C VAL A 253 -7.66 -6.54 60.65
N GLN A 254 -8.53 -6.19 61.60
CA GLN A 254 -8.22 -5.24 62.65
C GLN A 254 -6.98 -5.71 63.44
N PRO A 255 -6.02 -4.80 63.72
CA PRO A 255 -4.97 -5.06 64.68
C PRO A 255 -5.59 -5.42 66.04
N ALA A 256 -5.24 -6.59 66.56
CA ALA A 256 -5.55 -7.07 67.89
C ALA A 256 -4.21 -7.13 68.66
N PRO A 257 -3.80 -6.05 69.33
CA PRO A 257 -2.54 -5.99 70.06
C PRO A 257 -2.61 -6.91 71.29
N GLY A 258 -1.55 -7.67 71.51
CA GLY A 258 -1.40 -8.53 72.68
C GLY A 258 -0.24 -9.48 72.49
N CYS A 259 -0.14 -10.51 73.35
CA CYS A 259 0.99 -11.41 73.25
C CYS A 259 0.82 -12.47 72.14
N THR A 260 1.65 -12.37 71.10
CA THR A 260 1.70 -13.31 69.96
C THR A 260 2.80 -14.38 70.10
N ASN A 261 3.67 -14.27 71.11
CA ASN A 261 4.74 -15.23 71.36
C ASN A 261 4.22 -16.50 72.04
N THR A 262 4.24 -17.62 71.33
CA THR A 262 3.76 -18.94 71.81
C THR A 262 4.48 -19.48 73.07
N LEU A 263 5.62 -18.90 73.44
CA LEU A 263 6.39 -19.26 74.64
C LEU A 263 5.99 -18.45 75.89
N ALA A 264 5.17 -17.42 75.74
CA ALA A 264 4.70 -16.60 76.85
C ALA A 264 3.48 -17.24 77.54
N ILE A 265 3.35 -17.03 78.86
CA ILE A 265 2.22 -17.60 79.62
C ILE A 265 0.89 -16.87 79.37
N ASN A 266 0.94 -15.67 78.78
CA ASN A 266 -0.23 -14.89 78.36
C ASN A 266 -0.42 -14.90 76.83
N TYR A 267 0.24 -15.82 76.12
CA TYR A 267 0.00 -16.04 74.69
C TYR A 267 -1.48 -16.31 74.43
N SER A 268 -2.01 -15.67 73.39
CA SER A 268 -3.31 -16.04 72.84
C SER A 268 -3.25 -16.02 71.31
N PRO A 269 -3.78 -17.06 70.63
CA PRO A 269 -3.81 -17.11 69.17
C PRO A 269 -4.71 -16.04 68.53
N VAL A 270 -5.47 -15.31 69.34
CA VAL A 270 -6.39 -14.23 68.91
C VAL A 270 -5.67 -12.92 68.59
N TYR A 271 -4.47 -12.72 69.17
CA TYR A 271 -3.68 -11.52 68.94
C TYR A 271 -2.85 -11.69 67.67
N ASN A 272 -2.83 -10.67 66.83
CA ASN A 272 -2.12 -10.68 65.54
C ASN A 272 -1.03 -9.60 65.46
N VAL A 273 -0.90 -8.75 66.49
CA VAL A 273 0.15 -7.73 66.63
C VAL A 273 0.77 -7.87 68.02
N ASP A 274 2.09 -8.06 68.09
CA ASP A 274 2.81 -8.06 69.37
C ASP A 274 2.88 -6.64 69.94
N ASP A 275 2.30 -6.44 71.11
CA ASP A 275 2.32 -5.16 71.82
C ASP A 275 3.42 -5.08 72.89
N GLY A 276 4.26 -6.12 73.01
CA GLY A 276 5.32 -6.21 74.00
C GLY A 276 4.84 -6.61 75.39
N THR A 277 3.56 -6.97 75.57
CA THR A 277 3.03 -7.45 76.86
C THR A 277 3.35 -8.91 77.15
N CYS A 278 4.09 -9.61 76.26
CA CYS A 278 4.44 -11.02 76.43
C CYS A 278 5.22 -11.31 77.72
N ILE A 279 4.68 -12.24 78.52
CA ILE A 279 5.26 -12.69 79.78
C ILE A 279 5.97 -14.02 79.53
N VAL A 280 7.24 -13.96 79.10
CA VAL A 280 8.12 -15.11 78.95
C VAL A 280 8.82 -15.35 80.29
N LEU A 281 8.60 -16.53 80.87
CA LEU A 281 9.25 -16.92 82.12
C LEU A 281 10.64 -17.51 81.84
N GLY A 282 11.63 -17.07 82.61
CA GLY A 282 12.97 -17.67 82.54
C GLY A 282 13.95 -17.05 83.53
N CYS A 283 15.13 -17.65 83.62
CA CYS A 283 16.20 -17.08 84.43
C CYS A 283 16.78 -15.87 83.69
N THR A 284 16.70 -14.67 84.28
CA THR A 284 17.26 -13.44 83.69
C THR A 284 18.69 -13.17 84.15
N ASP A 285 19.30 -14.08 84.93
CA ASP A 285 20.70 -13.97 85.37
C ASP A 285 21.65 -14.47 84.28
N PRO A 286 22.41 -13.57 83.61
CA PRO A 286 23.29 -13.94 82.50
C PRO A 286 24.48 -14.82 82.91
N THR A 287 24.75 -14.96 84.22
CA THR A 287 25.80 -15.84 84.75
C THR A 287 25.32 -17.27 84.96
N SER A 288 24.01 -17.52 84.84
CA SER A 288 23.44 -18.85 85.00
C SER A 288 23.54 -19.68 83.72
N PRO A 289 23.91 -20.98 83.79
CA PRO A 289 23.81 -21.89 82.65
C PRO A 289 22.38 -22.11 82.12
N LYS A 290 21.37 -21.65 82.87
CA LYS A 290 19.94 -21.70 82.49
C LYS A 290 19.37 -20.32 82.12
N TYR A 291 20.24 -19.33 81.89
CA TYR A 291 19.84 -18.00 81.42
C TYR A 291 18.96 -18.11 80.18
N ASN A 292 17.84 -17.39 80.18
CA ASN A 292 16.97 -17.21 79.02
C ASN A 292 17.00 -15.72 78.63
N PRO A 293 17.65 -15.34 77.51
CA PRO A 293 17.70 -13.96 77.05
C PRO A 293 16.32 -13.40 76.66
N ASP A 294 15.35 -14.26 76.36
CA ASP A 294 13.99 -13.88 75.96
C ASP A 294 13.05 -13.72 77.17
N ALA A 295 13.54 -13.99 78.39
CA ALA A 295 12.72 -13.90 79.60
C ALA A 295 12.40 -12.45 79.96
N THR A 296 11.13 -12.10 79.94
CA THR A 296 10.63 -10.80 80.42
C THR A 296 10.37 -10.81 81.93
N HIS A 297 10.21 -11.99 82.53
CA HIS A 297 9.95 -12.17 83.96
C HIS A 297 10.87 -13.22 84.59
N SER A 298 11.61 -12.81 85.62
CA SER A 298 12.61 -13.63 86.28
C SER A 298 11.99 -14.71 87.16
N ILE A 299 12.41 -15.96 86.96
CA ILE A 299 12.15 -17.09 87.87
C ILE A 299 13.46 -17.63 88.45
N PRO A 300 13.45 -18.33 89.61
CA PRO A 300 14.67 -18.86 90.21
C PRO A 300 15.45 -19.82 89.30
N CYS A 301 16.70 -19.49 89.01
CA CYS A 301 17.59 -20.22 88.09
C CYS A 301 17.95 -21.66 88.53
N GLY A 302 17.49 -22.10 89.71
CA GLY A 302 17.66 -23.46 90.21
C GLY A 302 16.61 -24.47 89.74
N ARG A 303 15.41 -24.03 89.34
CA ARG A 303 14.33 -24.94 88.91
C ARG A 303 14.50 -25.36 87.45
N ARG A 304 13.96 -26.54 87.10
CA ARG A 304 13.86 -27.02 85.72
C ARG A 304 12.47 -26.60 85.26
N LEU A 305 12.38 -25.63 84.35
CA LEU A 305 11.17 -25.46 83.57
C LEU A 305 11.02 -26.77 82.78
N LEU A 306 9.98 -27.56 83.05
CA LEU A 306 9.48 -28.40 81.97
C LEU A 306 9.02 -27.39 80.92
N ALA A 307 9.54 -27.50 79.70
CA ALA A 307 9.02 -26.74 78.57
C ALA A 307 7.49 -26.89 78.62
N ALA A 308 6.79 -25.80 78.93
CA ALA A 308 5.35 -25.81 78.99
C ALA A 308 4.91 -26.30 77.61
N ALA A 309 4.25 -27.45 77.61
CA ALA A 309 3.50 -27.90 76.47
C ALA A 309 2.51 -26.77 76.16
N ALA A 310 2.81 -26.01 75.12
CA ALA A 310 1.83 -25.21 74.41
C ALA A 310 0.81 -26.20 73.80
N ALA A 311 -0.11 -26.68 74.62
CA ALA A 311 -1.26 -27.45 74.23
C ALA A 311 -2.30 -27.35 75.34
N ALA A 312 -3.38 -26.63 75.02
CA ALA A 312 -4.63 -26.52 75.75
C ALA A 312 -4.92 -27.67 76.73
N LEU A 313 -5.09 -27.35 78.01
CA LEU A 313 -5.80 -28.19 78.96
C LEU A 313 -7.02 -27.42 79.46
N PRO A 314 -8.21 -28.04 79.54
CA PRO A 314 -9.41 -27.37 79.97
C PRO A 314 -9.28 -27.01 81.45
N ALA A 315 -9.77 -25.81 81.80
CA ALA A 315 -9.98 -25.40 83.17
C ALA A 315 -10.81 -26.48 83.90
N SER A 316 -10.16 -27.36 84.65
CA SER A 316 -10.86 -28.29 85.53
C SER A 316 -10.25 -28.23 86.93
N THR A 317 -11.02 -27.58 87.80
CA THR A 317 -10.93 -27.58 89.27
C THR A 317 -9.72 -26.88 89.89
N ALA A 318 -9.55 -25.59 89.61
CA ALA A 318 -8.86 -24.71 90.55
C ALA A 318 -9.75 -24.53 91.80
N ASN A 319 -9.28 -25.05 92.94
CA ASN A 319 -9.84 -24.72 94.25
C ASN A 319 -9.81 -23.19 94.42
N SER A 320 -10.89 -22.59 94.91
CA SER A 320 -11.13 -21.14 95.00
C SER A 320 -10.20 -20.37 95.97
N SER A 321 -9.04 -20.94 96.29
CA SER A 321 -8.02 -20.40 97.21
C SER A 321 -6.63 -20.23 96.59
N GLN A 322 -6.46 -20.43 95.28
CA GLN A 322 -5.20 -20.22 94.56
C GLN A 322 -5.33 -19.05 93.57
N GLY A 323 -4.68 -17.91 93.87
CA GLY A 323 -4.59 -16.75 93.00
C GLY A 323 -3.24 -16.70 92.27
N CYS A 324 -3.14 -15.94 91.18
CA CYS A 324 -1.87 -15.69 90.50
C CYS A 324 -1.09 -14.64 91.31
N CYS A 325 0.02 -14.99 91.99
CA CYS A 325 0.62 -14.10 93.01
C CYS A 325 1.80 -13.21 92.60
N PRO A 326 2.58 -13.45 91.53
CA PRO A 326 3.56 -12.46 91.10
C PRO A 326 3.08 -11.64 89.89
N LEU A 327 2.00 -12.02 89.20
CA LEU A 327 1.59 -11.40 87.94
C LEU A 327 0.32 -10.58 88.12
N ALA A 328 0.49 -9.28 88.36
CA ALA A 328 -0.63 -8.33 88.49
C ALA A 328 -1.50 -8.22 87.22
N ALA A 329 -0.96 -8.64 86.06
CA ALA A 329 -1.67 -8.65 84.78
C ALA A 329 -2.70 -9.80 84.64
N ALA A 330 -2.71 -10.78 85.54
CA ALA A 330 -3.67 -11.89 85.49
C ALA A 330 -5.04 -11.47 86.06
N ALA A 331 -6.12 -11.88 85.40
CA ALA A 331 -7.51 -11.65 85.83
C ALA A 331 -7.83 -12.28 87.19
N ASN A 332 -7.12 -13.34 87.58
CA ASN A 332 -7.22 -14.00 88.89
C ASN A 332 -6.05 -13.62 89.85
N TYR A 333 -5.45 -12.45 89.66
CA TYR A 333 -4.48 -11.90 90.61
C TYR A 333 -5.14 -11.59 91.95
N ALA A 334 -4.54 -12.07 93.05
CA ALA A 334 -5.00 -11.80 94.41
C ALA A 334 -3.83 -11.34 95.28
N PRO A 335 -3.79 -10.08 95.74
CA PRO A 335 -2.73 -9.60 96.61
C PRO A 335 -2.76 -10.36 97.94
N GLY A 336 -1.67 -11.04 98.29
CA GLY A 336 -1.53 -11.80 99.54
C GLY A 336 -1.87 -13.29 99.47
N CYS A 337 -1.99 -13.89 98.29
CA CYS A 337 -2.17 -15.34 98.19
C CYS A 337 -0.92 -16.10 98.69
N MET A 338 -1.13 -17.12 99.54
CA MET A 338 -0.05 -17.86 100.22
C MET A 338 0.56 -18.99 99.39
N ALA A 339 -0.14 -19.43 98.34
CA ALA A 339 0.32 -20.46 97.41
C ALA A 339 0.26 -19.88 96.00
N ALA A 340 1.43 -19.66 95.39
CA ALA A 340 1.50 -19.61 93.95
C ALA A 340 0.85 -20.87 93.40
N CYS A 341 0.14 -20.73 92.29
CA CYS A 341 -0.21 -21.89 91.51
C CYS A 341 1.03 -22.74 91.22
N ALA A 342 0.81 -24.01 90.89
CA ALA A 342 1.83 -25.00 90.56
C ALA A 342 3.08 -24.41 89.84
N PRO A 343 4.26 -25.04 89.94
CA PRO A 343 5.57 -24.50 89.51
C PRO A 343 5.70 -23.96 88.06
N ASP A 344 4.64 -24.08 87.25
CA ASP A 344 4.49 -23.73 85.85
C ASP A 344 3.54 -22.52 85.58
N PHE A 345 2.94 -21.90 86.60
CA PHE A 345 2.01 -20.77 86.46
C PHE A 345 0.74 -21.05 85.65
N ALA A 346 0.41 -22.32 85.41
CA ALA A 346 -0.69 -22.76 84.53
C ALA A 346 -2.10 -22.35 84.99
N CYS A 347 -2.28 -21.83 86.20
CA CYS A 347 -3.58 -21.35 86.70
C CYS A 347 -3.88 -19.89 86.33
N CYS A 348 -2.88 -19.12 85.89
CA CYS A 348 -3.03 -17.68 85.69
C CYS A 348 -3.93 -17.48 84.47
N SER A 349 -5.06 -16.82 84.68
CA SER A 349 -6.00 -16.49 83.61
C SER A 349 -5.73 -15.06 83.18
N PHE A 350 -5.49 -14.85 81.89
CA PHE A 350 -5.34 -13.53 81.31
C PHE A 350 -6.61 -13.20 80.52
N PRO A 351 -7.20 -12.01 80.70
CA PRO A 351 -8.40 -11.68 79.95
C PRO A 351 -8.02 -11.44 78.49
N VAL A 352 -8.68 -12.14 77.58
CA VAL A 352 -8.71 -11.75 76.16
C VAL A 352 -9.78 -10.66 76.03
N ARG A 353 -9.35 -9.45 75.68
CA ARG A 353 -10.21 -8.29 75.45
C ARG A 353 -10.67 -8.28 74.00
N GLY A 354 -11.95 -8.07 73.77
CA GLY A 354 -12.52 -7.97 72.43
C GLY A 354 -14.03 -8.18 72.44
N CYS A 355 -14.67 -7.97 71.30
CA CYS A 355 -16.10 -8.22 71.19
C CYS A 355 -16.40 -9.72 71.27
N ARG A 356 -17.35 -10.10 72.15
CA ARG A 356 -17.80 -11.49 72.33
C ARG A 356 -19.00 -11.90 71.48
N ASP A 357 -19.59 -10.95 70.76
CA ASP A 357 -20.74 -11.21 69.88
C ASP A 357 -20.25 -11.77 68.53
N PRO A 358 -20.56 -13.05 68.20
CA PRO A 358 -20.12 -13.68 66.93
C PRO A 358 -20.75 -13.05 65.68
N THR A 359 -21.74 -12.17 65.85
CA THR A 359 -22.38 -11.45 64.74
C THR A 359 -21.79 -10.06 64.51
N ALA A 360 -20.87 -9.61 65.37
CA ALA A 360 -20.18 -8.34 65.20
C ALA A 360 -19.00 -8.47 64.22
N ILE A 361 -18.68 -7.39 63.50
CA ILE A 361 -17.54 -7.40 62.56
C ILE A 361 -16.19 -7.40 63.27
N ASN A 362 -16.11 -6.82 64.47
CA ASN A 362 -14.93 -6.84 65.32
C ASN A 362 -14.99 -7.98 66.36
N TYR A 363 -15.70 -9.07 66.06
CA TYR A 363 -15.74 -10.27 66.90
C TYR A 363 -14.35 -10.87 67.09
N VAL A 364 -14.03 -11.22 68.34
CA VAL A 364 -12.80 -11.90 68.70
C VAL A 364 -13.17 -13.27 69.29
N ASP A 365 -12.94 -14.34 68.52
CA ASP A 365 -13.14 -15.70 69.01
C ASP A 365 -12.24 -15.97 70.23
N GLY A 366 -12.83 -16.48 71.31
CA GLY A 366 -12.11 -16.67 72.59
C GLY A 366 -11.97 -15.41 73.46
N ALA A 367 -12.60 -14.27 73.13
CA ALA A 367 -12.66 -13.14 74.04
C ALA A 367 -13.37 -13.50 75.37
N THR A 368 -12.71 -13.19 76.49
CA THR A 368 -13.21 -13.50 77.84
C THR A 368 -13.76 -12.26 78.55
N ALA A 369 -13.48 -11.06 78.04
CA ALA A 369 -13.98 -9.80 78.57
C ALA A 369 -14.19 -8.79 77.42
N ASP A 370 -15.23 -7.97 77.51
CA ASP A 370 -15.46 -6.90 76.54
C ASP A 370 -14.38 -5.82 76.70
N ASP A 371 -14.05 -5.16 75.59
CA ASP A 371 -13.18 -4.00 75.57
C ASP A 371 -14.04 -2.72 75.52
N ASP A 372 -14.08 -1.97 76.62
CA ASP A 372 -14.84 -0.72 76.69
C ASP A 372 -14.29 0.35 75.72
N ALA A 373 -13.03 0.23 75.29
CA ALA A 373 -12.42 1.11 74.29
C ALA A 373 -12.79 0.72 72.85
N ASN A 374 -13.23 -0.53 72.62
CA ASN A 374 -13.62 -1.05 71.30
C ASN A 374 -14.91 -1.90 71.41
N PRO A 375 -16.09 -1.25 71.48
CA PRO A 375 -17.37 -1.94 71.63
C PRO A 375 -17.73 -2.77 70.39
N CYS A 376 -18.57 -3.79 70.57
CA CYS A 376 -19.08 -4.62 69.48
C CYS A 376 -19.79 -3.80 68.38
N ILE A 377 -19.34 -3.94 67.13
CA ILE A 377 -19.91 -3.29 65.95
C ILE A 377 -20.82 -4.31 65.23
N PRO A 378 -22.15 -4.11 65.19
CA PRO A 378 -23.07 -5.02 64.51
C PRO A 378 -22.70 -5.20 63.04
N SER A 379 -22.74 -6.43 62.52
CA SER A 379 -22.55 -6.64 61.08
C SER A 379 -23.79 -6.22 60.29
N VAL A 380 -23.55 -5.49 59.21
CA VAL A 380 -24.55 -5.07 58.24
C VAL A 380 -24.03 -5.49 56.87
N GLU A 381 -24.59 -6.57 56.34
CA GLU A 381 -24.22 -7.05 55.00
C GLU A 381 -24.80 -6.14 53.91
N GLY A 382 -24.02 -5.93 52.85
CA GLY A 382 -24.44 -5.25 51.63
C GLY A 382 -23.27 -4.92 50.72
N CYS A 383 -23.56 -4.38 49.54
CA CYS A 383 -22.53 -3.80 48.69
C CYS A 383 -21.99 -2.52 49.34
N VAL A 384 -20.68 -2.48 49.63
CA VAL A 384 -20.01 -1.32 50.25
C VAL A 384 -19.47 -0.32 49.23
N VAL A 385 -19.42 -0.71 47.96
CA VAL A 385 -18.91 0.13 46.86
C VAL A 385 -20.01 1.09 46.43
N SER A 386 -19.75 2.40 46.52
CA SER A 386 -20.74 3.45 46.25
C SER A 386 -20.81 3.91 44.79
N HIS A 387 -19.79 3.61 43.99
CA HIS A 387 -19.72 3.99 42.59
C HIS A 387 -19.95 2.77 41.69
N ASN A 388 -20.63 2.98 40.57
CA ASN A 388 -20.86 1.97 39.55
C ASN A 388 -21.57 0.69 40.06
N THR A 389 -22.41 0.81 41.09
CA THR A 389 -23.24 -0.27 41.63
C THR A 389 -24.69 0.20 41.77
N LEU A 390 -25.63 -0.73 41.63
CA LEU A 390 -27.08 -0.46 41.70
C LEU A 390 -27.67 -0.76 43.08
N ASP A 391 -26.96 -1.51 43.92
CA ASP A 391 -27.40 -2.03 45.20
C ASP A 391 -26.50 -1.57 46.37
N PHE A 392 -25.81 -0.44 46.21
CA PHE A 392 -25.01 0.18 47.26
C PHE A 392 -25.82 0.37 48.55
N LYS A 393 -25.24 -0.04 49.67
CA LYS A 393 -25.82 0.11 51.00
C LYS A 393 -24.87 0.94 51.89
N PRO A 394 -25.23 2.19 52.22
CA PRO A 394 -24.32 3.11 52.93
C PRO A 394 -23.95 2.66 54.34
N ASP A 395 -24.83 1.90 54.99
CA ASP A 395 -24.59 1.38 56.34
C ASP A 395 -23.93 -0.01 56.34
N ALA A 396 -23.63 -0.58 55.17
CA ALA A 396 -22.97 -1.88 55.09
C ALA A 396 -21.51 -1.77 55.56
N ASN A 397 -21.14 -2.64 56.48
CA ASN A 397 -19.76 -2.77 56.95
C ASN A 397 -19.18 -4.15 56.65
N ARG A 398 -19.96 -5.05 56.04
CA ARG A 398 -19.51 -6.37 55.60
C ARG A 398 -19.91 -6.57 54.14
N MET A 399 -18.90 -6.70 53.27
CA MET A 399 -19.12 -6.83 51.84
C MET A 399 -19.95 -8.08 51.51
N SER A 400 -20.96 -7.86 50.67
CA SER A 400 -21.74 -8.90 50.01
C SER A 400 -21.54 -8.79 48.49
N THR A 401 -22.25 -9.58 47.69
CA THR A 401 -22.23 -9.42 46.24
C THR A 401 -22.77 -8.03 45.86
N CYS A 402 -22.09 -7.34 44.93
CA CYS A 402 -22.58 -6.10 44.32
C CYS A 402 -23.21 -6.39 42.95
N VAL A 403 -24.23 -5.62 42.61
CA VAL A 403 -24.79 -5.53 41.26
C VAL A 403 -24.12 -4.33 40.57
N TRP A 404 -23.16 -4.61 39.70
CA TRP A 404 -22.46 -3.59 38.92
C TRP A 404 -23.38 -2.90 37.92
N ALA A 405 -23.24 -1.58 37.79
CA ALA A 405 -23.91 -0.79 36.78
C ALA A 405 -23.11 -0.88 35.47
N TRP A 406 -23.63 -1.64 34.52
CA TRP A 406 -23.10 -1.78 33.18
C TRP A 406 -23.91 -0.91 32.22
N ASN A 407 -23.29 0.17 31.76
CA ASN A 407 -23.90 1.12 30.83
C ASN A 407 -23.87 0.58 29.40
N GLY A 408 -24.91 0.87 28.64
CA GLY A 408 -24.98 0.61 27.21
C GLY A 408 -26.42 0.50 26.74
N CYS A 409 -26.60 0.28 25.44
CA CYS A 409 -27.93 0.05 24.91
C CYS A 409 -28.53 -1.27 25.42
N VAL A 410 -29.68 -1.18 26.08
CA VAL A 410 -30.41 -2.33 26.65
C VAL A 410 -31.49 -2.90 25.73
N ASP A 411 -31.73 -2.30 24.56
CA ASP A 411 -32.75 -2.74 23.60
C ASP A 411 -32.16 -3.77 22.61
N PRO A 412 -32.63 -5.05 22.62
CA PRO A 412 -32.15 -6.08 21.70
C PRO A 412 -32.41 -5.83 20.21
N SER A 413 -33.26 -4.85 19.88
CA SER A 413 -33.55 -4.44 18.50
C SER A 413 -32.62 -3.34 17.97
N ALA A 414 -31.80 -2.75 18.83
CA ALA A 414 -30.76 -1.81 18.44
C ALA A 414 -29.54 -2.54 17.86
N SER A 415 -28.87 -1.92 16.89
CA SER A 415 -27.64 -2.41 16.27
C SER A 415 -26.46 -2.49 17.23
N ASN A 416 -26.44 -1.64 18.26
CA ASN A 416 -25.40 -1.57 19.28
C ASN A 416 -25.85 -2.10 20.65
N PHE A 417 -26.81 -3.02 20.66
CA PHE A 417 -27.26 -3.71 21.86
C PHE A 417 -26.10 -4.37 22.62
N VAL A 418 -26.06 -4.15 23.93
CA VAL A 418 -25.07 -4.74 24.83
C VAL A 418 -25.76 -5.77 25.75
N PRO A 419 -25.55 -7.09 25.54
CA PRO A 419 -26.29 -8.15 26.23
C PRO A 419 -26.25 -8.16 27.77
N LEU A 420 -25.22 -7.56 28.36
CA LEU A 420 -25.05 -7.46 29.80
C LEU A 420 -25.36 -6.06 30.35
N ALA A 421 -25.62 -5.05 29.52
CA ALA A 421 -25.96 -3.72 30.05
C ALA A 421 -27.25 -3.79 30.88
N ASN A 422 -27.22 -3.20 32.07
CA ASN A 422 -28.36 -3.10 32.98
C ASN A 422 -28.73 -1.64 33.31
N VAL A 423 -28.00 -0.68 32.73
CA VAL A 423 -28.29 0.75 32.76
C VAL A 423 -28.32 1.25 31.31
N ASP A 424 -29.48 1.74 30.87
CA ASP A 424 -29.62 2.39 29.57
C ASP A 424 -28.97 3.77 29.61
N ASP A 425 -27.92 3.95 28.81
CA ASP A 425 -27.20 5.21 28.66
C ASP A 425 -27.73 6.06 27.49
N ALA A 426 -28.86 5.65 26.89
CA ALA A 426 -29.48 6.28 25.73
C ALA A 426 -28.59 6.27 24.47
N SER A 427 -27.63 5.33 24.38
CA SER A 427 -26.78 5.15 23.19
C SER A 427 -27.43 4.35 22.06
N CYS A 428 -28.62 3.77 22.27
CA CYS A 428 -29.25 2.86 21.31
C CYS A 428 -29.35 3.45 19.89
N ARG A 429 -28.75 2.74 18.93
CA ARG A 429 -28.76 3.05 17.49
C ARG A 429 -29.53 1.98 16.74
N TYR A 430 -30.39 2.39 15.81
CA TYR A 430 -31.18 1.48 14.98
C TYR A 430 -30.76 1.63 13.54
N ASP A 431 -30.07 0.63 13.01
CA ASP A 431 -29.64 0.68 11.61
C ASP A 431 -30.70 0.19 10.65
N VAL A 432 -30.88 0.95 9.60
CA VAL A 432 -31.62 0.55 8.42
C VAL A 432 -30.60 0.15 7.36
N ALA A 433 -30.53 -1.14 7.09
CA ALA A 433 -29.67 -1.70 6.06
C ALA A 433 -30.28 -1.45 4.67
N GLY A 434 -29.53 -0.78 3.80
CA GLY A 434 -29.91 -0.51 2.41
C GLY A 434 -28.74 0.12 1.66
N CYS A 435 -28.92 0.60 0.43
CA CYS A 435 -27.87 1.36 -0.24
C CYS A 435 -28.07 2.86 0.02
N ALA A 436 -27.18 3.50 0.79
CA ALA A 436 -27.29 4.94 1.06
C ALA A 436 -26.69 5.82 -0.05
N ASP A 437 -26.13 5.20 -1.10
CA ASP A 437 -25.54 5.89 -2.25
C ASP A 437 -26.62 6.30 -3.28
N PRO A 438 -26.83 7.61 -3.55
CA PRO A 438 -27.79 8.07 -4.56
C PRO A 438 -27.49 7.61 -5.99
N SER A 439 -26.25 7.22 -6.29
CA SER A 439 -25.85 6.68 -7.59
C SER A 439 -26.11 5.17 -7.72
N GLY A 440 -26.36 4.49 -6.59
CA GLY A 440 -26.78 3.10 -6.55
C GLY A 440 -28.20 2.94 -7.10
N ALA A 441 -28.42 1.91 -7.90
CA ALA A 441 -29.73 1.69 -8.50
C ALA A 441 -30.72 0.96 -7.55
N ASN A 442 -30.27 0.49 -6.38
CA ASN A 442 -31.08 0.17 -5.20
C ASN A 442 -30.98 1.24 -4.10
N PHE A 443 -30.73 2.50 -4.46
CA PHE A 443 -30.72 3.58 -3.48
C PHE A 443 -31.96 3.54 -2.58
N ASP A 444 -31.72 3.53 -1.28
CA ASP A 444 -32.72 3.61 -0.23
C ASP A 444 -32.43 4.85 0.61
N SER A 445 -33.29 5.85 0.48
CA SER A 445 -33.17 7.11 1.22
C SER A 445 -33.31 6.97 2.73
N THR A 446 -33.78 5.82 3.22
CA THR A 446 -33.91 5.52 4.65
C THR A 446 -32.74 4.75 5.22
N ALA A 447 -31.82 4.27 4.38
CA ALA A 447 -30.66 3.50 4.82
C ALA A 447 -29.71 4.36 5.66
N THR A 448 -29.33 3.84 6.84
CA THR A 448 -28.31 4.44 7.72
C THR A 448 -26.97 3.71 7.62
N VAL A 449 -26.99 2.51 7.03
CA VAL A 449 -25.81 1.69 6.74
C VAL A 449 -25.93 1.14 5.32
N SER A 450 -24.92 1.46 4.50
CA SER A 450 -24.74 0.95 3.15
C SER A 450 -24.35 -0.51 3.16
N VAL A 451 -25.23 -1.36 2.63
CA VAL A 451 -24.92 -2.76 2.34
C VAL A 451 -25.40 -3.12 0.93
N ARG A 452 -24.54 -3.81 0.17
CA ARG A 452 -24.88 -4.39 -1.15
C ARG A 452 -25.44 -3.36 -2.12
N CYS A 453 -24.71 -2.28 -2.35
CA CYS A 453 -25.08 -1.34 -3.41
C CYS A 453 -24.86 -2.00 -4.77
N TYR A 454 -25.83 -1.87 -5.68
CA TYR A 454 -25.62 -2.24 -7.07
C TYR A 454 -25.66 -1.02 -7.96
N TYR A 455 -24.71 -0.95 -8.88
CA TYR A 455 -24.56 0.15 -9.81
C TYR A 455 -25.03 -0.27 -11.18
N GLN A 456 -25.70 0.65 -11.89
CA GLN A 456 -26.10 0.42 -13.26
C GLN A 456 -25.17 1.13 -14.23
N TYR A 457 -24.76 0.41 -15.27
CA TYR A 457 -23.90 0.94 -16.32
C TYR A 457 -24.67 0.97 -17.63
N THR A 458 -24.63 2.12 -18.30
CA THR A 458 -25.24 2.31 -19.62
C THR A 458 -24.23 1.91 -20.70
N GLY A 459 -24.67 1.15 -21.70
CA GLY A 459 -23.81 0.78 -22.82
C GLY A 459 -24.50 -0.09 -23.87
N CYS A 460 -23.77 -0.38 -24.95
CA CYS A 460 -24.23 -1.34 -25.94
C CYS A 460 -24.05 -2.77 -25.40
N VAL A 461 -25.14 -3.54 -25.35
CA VAL A 461 -25.11 -4.93 -24.88
C VAL A 461 -24.98 -5.95 -26.01
N ASP A 462 -24.79 -5.50 -27.26
CA ASP A 462 -24.59 -6.38 -28.42
C ASP A 462 -23.10 -6.73 -28.57
N PRO A 463 -22.69 -8.00 -28.42
CA PRO A 463 -21.28 -8.40 -28.56
C PRO A 463 -20.68 -8.15 -29.94
N SER A 464 -21.51 -7.90 -30.96
CA SER A 464 -21.10 -7.61 -32.33
C SER A 464 -20.77 -6.13 -32.56
N ALA A 465 -21.09 -5.27 -31.58
CA ALA A 465 -20.82 -3.84 -31.65
C ALA A 465 -19.36 -3.54 -31.27
N ILE A 466 -18.75 -2.55 -31.93
CA ILE A 466 -17.40 -2.07 -31.61
C ILE A 466 -17.36 -1.39 -30.23
N ASN A 467 -18.47 -0.81 -29.78
CA ASN A 467 -18.61 -0.18 -28.45
C ASN A 467 -19.39 -1.06 -27.47
N PHE A 468 -19.30 -2.38 -27.62
CA PHE A 468 -19.89 -3.34 -26.69
C PHE A 468 -19.36 -3.13 -25.26
N VAL A 469 -20.26 -3.17 -24.29
CA VAL A 469 -19.99 -3.04 -22.86
C VAL A 469 -20.56 -4.29 -22.17
N PRO A 470 -19.73 -5.27 -21.79
CA PRO A 470 -20.20 -6.58 -21.31
C PRO A 470 -20.92 -6.53 -19.95
N ASP A 471 -20.66 -5.50 -19.14
CA ASP A 471 -21.27 -5.28 -17.82
C ASP A 471 -22.38 -4.22 -17.84
N ALA A 472 -22.80 -3.75 -19.03
CA ALA A 472 -23.90 -2.79 -19.14
C ALA A 472 -25.22 -3.44 -18.71
N THR A 473 -25.86 -2.83 -17.73
CA THR A 473 -27.17 -3.24 -17.19
C THR A 473 -28.32 -2.44 -17.82
N ILE A 474 -28.01 -1.31 -18.45
CA ILE A 474 -28.95 -0.50 -19.24
C ILE A 474 -28.55 -0.55 -20.71
N ALA A 475 -29.38 -1.20 -21.53
CA ALA A 475 -29.13 -1.41 -22.96
C ALA A 475 -29.74 -0.29 -23.82
N LEU A 476 -28.88 0.50 -24.48
CA LEU A 476 -29.31 1.46 -25.49
C LEU A 476 -28.96 0.93 -26.88
N ARG A 477 -29.87 0.16 -27.49
CA ARG A 477 -29.67 -0.42 -28.84
C ARG A 477 -29.42 0.64 -29.93
N SER A 478 -29.89 1.87 -29.74
CA SER A 478 -29.63 3.00 -30.65
C SER A 478 -28.17 3.45 -30.66
N ASP A 479 -27.41 3.13 -29.61
CA ASP A 479 -26.08 3.67 -29.40
C ASP A 479 -24.98 2.67 -29.81
N CYS A 480 -25.38 1.45 -30.17
CA CYS A 480 -24.49 0.42 -30.69
C CYS A 480 -23.91 0.84 -32.04
N ARG A 481 -22.58 0.93 -32.11
CA ARG A 481 -21.82 1.10 -33.35
C ARG A 481 -21.33 -0.27 -33.78
N PHE A 482 -21.46 -0.60 -35.05
CA PHE A 482 -21.01 -1.89 -35.59
C PHE A 482 -19.80 -1.69 -36.49
N ALA A 483 -18.94 -2.69 -36.55
CA ALA A 483 -17.77 -2.66 -37.41
C ALA A 483 -18.22 -2.67 -38.88
N SER A 484 -17.93 -1.59 -39.60
CA SER A 484 -17.92 -1.57 -41.06
C SER A 484 -16.48 -1.43 -41.50
N TYR A 485 -15.96 -2.45 -42.18
CA TYR A 485 -14.60 -2.44 -42.71
C TYR A 485 -14.56 -1.72 -44.05
N GLY A 486 -13.59 -0.84 -44.22
CA GLY A 486 -13.36 -0.12 -45.47
C GLY A 486 -12.35 1.00 -45.27
N CYS A 487 -12.10 1.80 -46.30
CA CYS A 487 -11.13 2.88 -46.20
C CYS A 487 -11.73 4.11 -45.49
N GLY A 488 -11.18 4.48 -44.32
CA GLY A 488 -11.64 5.61 -43.53
C GLY A 488 -11.05 6.96 -43.95
N ILE A 489 -10.09 6.97 -44.87
CA ILE A 489 -9.33 8.16 -45.29
C ILE A 489 -10.10 8.93 -46.39
N PRO A 490 -10.57 10.17 -46.14
CA PRO A 490 -11.37 10.93 -47.12
C PRO A 490 -10.67 11.21 -48.45
N GLN A 491 -9.33 11.16 -48.48
CA GLN A 491 -8.50 11.43 -49.65
C GLN A 491 -8.20 10.16 -50.49
N ALA A 492 -8.69 9.00 -50.08
CA ALA A 492 -8.48 7.75 -50.80
C ALA A 492 -9.48 7.56 -51.94
N LEU A 493 -9.05 6.92 -53.02
CA LEU A 493 -9.87 6.60 -54.19
C LEU A 493 -11.04 5.65 -53.88
N ASN A 494 -10.89 4.84 -52.84
CA ASN A 494 -11.91 3.90 -52.35
C ASN A 494 -12.41 4.25 -50.94
N TYR A 495 -12.40 5.55 -50.59
CA TYR A 495 -12.98 6.04 -49.34
C TYR A 495 -14.41 5.54 -49.14
N ASP A 496 -14.69 4.96 -47.97
CA ASP A 496 -16.01 4.57 -47.53
C ASP A 496 -16.43 5.39 -46.30
N SER A 497 -17.35 6.33 -46.52
CA SER A 497 -17.93 7.15 -45.45
C SER A 497 -18.67 6.38 -44.36
N ARG A 498 -18.96 5.09 -44.57
CA ARG A 498 -19.58 4.20 -43.57
C ARG A 498 -18.54 3.35 -42.84
N ALA A 499 -17.29 3.32 -43.28
CA ALA A 499 -16.24 2.56 -42.62
C ALA A 499 -15.99 3.13 -41.22
N THR A 500 -16.01 2.23 -40.22
CA THR A 500 -15.71 2.55 -38.82
C THR A 500 -14.37 1.96 -38.39
N ILE A 501 -13.80 1.05 -39.18
CA ILE A 501 -12.48 0.44 -38.97
C ILE A 501 -11.76 0.45 -40.32
N ASP A 502 -10.55 1.01 -40.33
CA ASP A 502 -9.68 0.96 -41.50
C ASP A 502 -9.09 -0.45 -41.65
N ASP A 503 -9.34 -1.09 -42.79
CA ASP A 503 -8.86 -2.43 -43.10
C ASP A 503 -7.55 -2.45 -43.91
N GLY A 504 -6.94 -1.28 -44.12
CA GLY A 504 -5.73 -1.11 -44.92
C GLY A 504 -5.99 -1.20 -46.43
N SER A 505 -7.24 -1.26 -46.88
CA SER A 505 -7.57 -1.30 -48.31
C SER A 505 -7.45 0.05 -49.01
N CYS A 506 -7.18 1.13 -48.28
CA CYS A 506 -7.08 2.50 -48.80
C CYS A 506 -6.07 2.63 -49.95
N ARG A 507 -6.55 3.15 -51.08
CA ARG A 507 -5.77 3.47 -52.28
C ARG A 507 -5.62 4.97 -52.39
N LEU A 508 -4.43 5.47 -52.10
CA LEU A 508 -4.12 6.90 -52.18
C LEU A 508 -3.66 7.23 -53.60
N GLY A 509 -4.38 8.12 -54.27
CA GLY A 509 -4.16 8.42 -55.68
C GLY A 509 -2.93 9.29 -55.92
N HIS A 510 -1.79 8.65 -56.23
CA HIS A 510 -0.68 9.24 -57.00
C HIS A 510 -0.02 8.16 -57.86
N GLU A 511 -0.79 7.51 -58.73
CA GLU A 511 -0.19 6.93 -59.94
C GLU A 511 -0.09 8.06 -60.96
N GLN A 512 1.10 8.63 -61.10
CA GLN A 512 1.42 9.40 -62.30
C GLN A 512 1.19 8.49 -63.50
N GLU A 513 0.36 8.97 -64.43
CA GLU A 513 0.20 8.42 -65.77
C GLU A 513 1.58 8.29 -66.44
N GLU A 514 2.14 7.09 -66.53
CA GLU A 514 3.04 6.78 -67.63
C GLU A 514 2.20 6.34 -68.84
N PRO A 515 2.43 6.90 -70.05
CA PRO A 515 1.66 6.53 -71.23
C PRO A 515 2.09 5.13 -71.68
N LEU A 516 1.31 4.11 -71.32
CA LEU A 516 1.45 2.76 -71.85
C LEU A 516 0.94 2.69 -73.30
N ALA A 517 1.67 3.33 -74.22
CA ALA A 517 1.46 3.26 -75.65
C ALA A 517 2.65 2.59 -76.33
N GLN A 518 2.86 1.29 -76.08
CA GLN A 518 3.51 0.33 -77.01
C GLN A 518 3.66 -1.05 -76.35
N SER A 519 2.62 -1.89 -76.44
CA SER A 519 2.74 -3.36 -76.55
C SER A 519 1.40 -4.09 -76.78
N ARG A 520 0.29 -3.39 -77.08
CA ARG A 520 -0.91 -4.03 -77.65
C ARG A 520 -0.73 -4.27 -79.15
N GLN A 521 0.12 -5.23 -79.51
CA GLN A 521 0.06 -5.85 -80.84
C GLN A 521 0.80 -7.19 -80.86
N GLU A 522 0.53 -8.09 -79.91
CA GLU A 522 0.87 -9.52 -80.00
C GLU A 522 0.20 -10.31 -78.85
N ALA A 523 -1.11 -10.16 -78.67
CA ALA A 523 -1.90 -11.06 -77.81
C ALA A 523 -3.39 -11.12 -78.21
N SER A 524 -3.69 -10.91 -79.49
CA SER A 524 -5.04 -11.05 -80.04
C SER A 524 -5.04 -12.05 -81.19
N ALA A 525 -4.65 -13.30 -80.88
CA ALA A 525 -4.83 -14.47 -81.75
C ALA A 525 -4.59 -15.78 -80.96
N ALA A 526 -5.22 -15.97 -79.79
CA ALA A 526 -5.30 -17.27 -79.12
C ALA A 526 -6.33 -17.24 -77.97
N LEU A 527 -7.60 -16.94 -78.25
CA LEU A 527 -8.72 -17.15 -77.32
C LEU A 527 -10.05 -17.09 -78.08
N GLU A 528 -10.19 -17.99 -79.06
CA GLU A 528 -11.49 -18.46 -79.55
C GLU A 528 -11.46 -20.00 -79.49
N HIS A 529 -11.61 -20.54 -78.28
CA HIS A 529 -12.16 -21.88 -78.02
C HIS A 529 -12.16 -22.11 -76.51
N GLU A 530 -13.28 -21.81 -75.84
CA GLU A 530 -13.91 -22.63 -74.79
C GLU A 530 -15.03 -21.84 -74.11
N GLU A 531 -16.09 -21.59 -74.87
CA GLU A 531 -17.39 -21.22 -74.30
C GLU A 531 -18.40 -22.32 -74.67
N THR A 532 -18.29 -23.50 -74.04
CA THR A 532 -19.38 -24.48 -73.86
C THR A 532 -18.95 -25.61 -72.90
N ALA A 533 -18.81 -25.33 -71.60
CA ALA A 533 -18.75 -26.37 -70.57
C ALA A 533 -19.07 -25.82 -69.16
N SER A 534 -20.17 -25.08 -69.01
CA SER A 534 -20.74 -24.75 -67.70
C SER A 534 -22.26 -24.64 -67.79
N ILE A 535 -22.89 -25.72 -68.24
CA ILE A 535 -24.26 -26.14 -67.94
C ILE A 535 -24.22 -27.65 -68.20
N VAL A 536 -24.25 -28.48 -67.13
CA VAL A 536 -24.62 -29.92 -67.07
C VAL A 536 -23.92 -30.68 -65.91
N ILE A 537 -22.89 -30.15 -65.24
CA ILE A 537 -22.33 -30.79 -64.01
C ILE A 537 -22.82 -30.09 -62.73
N GLY A 538 -24.10 -29.72 -62.74
CA GLY A 538 -24.89 -29.33 -61.56
C GLY A 538 -25.86 -30.42 -61.09
N ALA A 539 -25.71 -31.65 -61.60
CA ALA A 539 -26.65 -32.75 -61.36
C ALA A 539 -26.03 -34.01 -60.70
N ALA A 540 -24.75 -33.99 -60.31
CA ALA A 540 -24.08 -35.16 -59.71
C ALA A 540 -23.56 -34.97 -58.27
N ALA A 541 -23.62 -33.77 -57.70
CA ALA A 541 -23.22 -33.52 -56.31
C ALA A 541 -24.40 -33.48 -55.31
N PHE A 542 -25.65 -33.54 -55.79
CA PHE A 542 -26.85 -33.62 -54.97
C PHE A 542 -27.30 -35.08 -54.68
N ALA A 543 -26.61 -36.08 -55.24
CA ALA A 543 -26.97 -37.50 -55.13
C ALA A 543 -26.05 -38.32 -54.20
N VAL A 544 -25.03 -37.72 -53.58
CA VAL A 544 -24.11 -38.41 -52.64
C VAL A 544 -24.28 -37.95 -51.19
N GLY A 545 -24.97 -36.82 -50.94
CA GLY A 545 -25.28 -36.33 -49.58
C GLY A 545 -26.50 -36.98 -48.92
N LEU A 546 -27.39 -37.65 -49.68
CA LEU A 546 -28.64 -38.21 -49.15
C LEU A 546 -28.57 -39.71 -48.79
N ALA A 547 -27.40 -40.35 -48.93
CA ALA A 547 -27.19 -41.76 -48.56
C ALA A 547 -26.47 -41.95 -47.20
N LEU A 548 -25.99 -40.87 -46.57
CA LEU A 548 -25.32 -40.90 -45.27
C LEU A 548 -26.19 -40.44 -44.09
N LEU A 549 -27.43 -40.04 -44.34
CA LEU A 549 -28.42 -39.66 -43.32
C LEU A 549 -29.53 -40.72 -43.08
N VAL A 550 -29.46 -41.89 -43.73
CA VAL A 550 -30.38 -43.02 -43.49
C VAL A 550 -29.68 -44.23 -42.83
N GLY A 551 -28.36 -44.17 -42.61
CA GLY A 551 -27.57 -45.25 -42.00
C GLY A 551 -27.34 -45.15 -40.48
N LEU A 552 -27.65 -44.02 -39.84
CA LEU A 552 -27.40 -43.80 -38.40
C LEU A 552 -28.68 -43.54 -37.57
N GLY A 553 -29.81 -44.11 -38.03
CA GLY A 553 -31.11 -44.07 -37.34
C GLY A 553 -31.62 -45.42 -36.85
N MET A 554 -30.83 -46.50 -36.96
CA MET A 554 -31.21 -47.86 -36.55
C MET A 554 -30.17 -48.53 -35.63
N ALA A 555 -29.72 -47.83 -34.60
CA ALA A 555 -28.97 -48.43 -33.51
C ALA A 555 -29.18 -47.64 -32.22
N LEU A 556 -30.42 -47.64 -31.69
CA LEU A 556 -30.76 -47.32 -30.30
C LEU A 556 -32.29 -47.46 -30.11
N ARG A 557 -32.81 -48.69 -30.15
CA ARG A 557 -34.07 -49.05 -29.47
C ARG A 557 -34.24 -50.57 -29.49
N ARG A 558 -34.46 -51.13 -28.29
CA ARG A 558 -34.91 -52.49 -27.95
C ARG A 558 -33.83 -53.56 -27.72
N HIS A 559 -33.24 -53.53 -26.53
CA HIS A 559 -33.14 -54.74 -25.70
C HIS A 559 -33.79 -54.45 -24.35
N GLY A 560 -35.06 -54.80 -24.23
CA GLY A 560 -35.74 -55.02 -22.96
C GLY A 560 -36.20 -56.47 -22.96
N GLY A 561 -35.64 -57.28 -22.05
CA GLY A 561 -36.04 -58.65 -21.77
C GLY A 561 -36.11 -58.84 -20.24
N PRO A 562 -37.10 -59.57 -19.70
CA PRO A 562 -37.44 -59.55 -18.27
C PRO A 562 -36.81 -60.71 -17.48
N GLY A 563 -36.65 -60.49 -16.16
CA GLY A 563 -36.66 -61.50 -15.08
C GLY A 563 -35.42 -62.38 -14.95
N VAL A 564 -34.66 -62.23 -13.87
CA VAL A 564 -34.79 -62.83 -12.51
C VAL A 564 -33.73 -62.16 -11.64
#